data_AF-A0A7C4BKB0-F1
#
_entry.id   AF-A0A7C4BKB0-F1
#
_cell.length_a   1.000
_cell.length_b   1.000
_cell.length_c   1.000
_cell.angle_alpha   90.00
_cell.angle_beta   90.00
_cell.angle_gamma   90.00
#
_symmetry.space_group_name_H-M   'P 1'
#
loop_
_entity.id
_entity.type
_entity.pdbx_description
1 polymer ?
#
loop_
_entity_poly.entity_id
_entity_poly.type
_entity_poly.pdbx_seq_one_letter_code
_entity_poly.pdbx_strand_id
1 'polypeptide(L)'
;MSFKSFIEVDFPIKEVSEESAREKNIRHGHISTLHIWWARRPLAASRASIYAALTPEPKNEEERLKRAQFISNLSKWEKSLNKNLIERAREEILKANNGKPPRVIDPFAGGGSIPLEALRLGCETYASDLNPVAVLILKCTLEYPQK
;
A
#
# COMPACT_ATOMS: atom_id res chain seq x y z
N MET A 1 -4.89 -20.25 17.81
CA MET A 1 -5.14 -18.84 18.13
C MET A 1 -4.93 -18.03 16.87
N SER A 2 -5.91 -17.22 16.47
CA SER A 2 -5.73 -16.27 15.37
C SER A 2 -4.80 -15.17 15.88
N PHE A 3 -3.61 -15.02 15.29
CA PHE A 3 -2.76 -13.86 15.56
C PHE A 3 -3.44 -12.63 14.99
N LYS A 4 -3.51 -11.54 15.76
CA LYS A 4 -4.04 -10.27 15.25
C LYS A 4 -3.00 -9.58 14.39
N SER A 5 -3.47 -8.88 13.37
CA SER A 5 -2.67 -7.95 12.57
C SER A 5 -2.56 -6.59 13.26
N PHE A 6 -1.57 -5.79 12.88
CA PHE A 6 -1.38 -4.46 13.46
C PHE A 6 -2.61 -3.57 13.26
N ILE A 7 -3.24 -3.63 12.09
CA ILE A 7 -4.43 -2.80 11.76
C ILE A 7 -5.62 -3.07 12.69
N GLU A 8 -5.70 -4.25 13.33
CA GLU A 8 -6.78 -4.60 14.27
C GLU A 8 -6.58 -4.00 15.67
N VAL A 9 -5.37 -3.51 15.97
CA VAL A 9 -5.00 -3.00 17.30
C VAL A 9 -4.62 -1.52 17.29
N ASP A 10 -4.01 -1.04 16.21
CA ASP A 10 -3.61 0.37 16.08
C ASP A 10 -3.42 0.77 14.60
N PHE A 11 -3.57 2.05 14.32
CA PHE A 11 -3.30 2.62 13.00
C PHE A 11 -3.10 4.14 13.13
N PRO A 12 -2.02 4.73 12.57
CA PRO A 12 -1.76 6.18 12.64
C PRO A 12 -2.69 6.94 11.67
N ILE A 13 -3.98 6.97 12.00
CA ILE A 13 -5.05 7.44 11.11
C ILE A 13 -4.88 8.91 10.75
N LYS A 14 -4.42 9.74 11.70
CA LYS A 14 -4.26 11.18 11.51
C LYS A 14 -3.22 11.46 10.43
N GLU A 15 -2.00 10.94 10.61
CA GLU A 15 -0.87 11.16 9.71
C GLU A 15 -1.13 10.56 8.33
N VAL A 16 -1.71 9.35 8.27
CA VAL A 16 -2.08 8.72 6.99
C VAL A 16 -3.15 9.52 6.25
N SER A 17 -4.11 10.10 6.98
CA SER A 17 -5.16 10.93 6.39
C SER A 17 -4.62 12.26 5.86
N GLU A 18 -3.69 12.90 6.58
CA GLU A 18 -3.02 14.12 6.15
C GLU A 18 -2.25 13.89 4.84
N GLU A 19 -1.47 12.81 4.75
CA GLU A 19 -0.75 12.44 3.52
C GLU A 19 -1.71 12.06 2.38
N SER A 20 -2.80 11.36 2.69
CA SER A 20 -3.85 11.02 1.71
C SER A 20 -4.56 12.25 1.14
N ALA A 21 -4.73 13.30 1.94
CA ALA A 21 -5.28 14.58 1.47
C ALA A 21 -4.26 15.34 0.62
N ARG A 22 -2.99 15.36 1.06
CA ARG A 22 -1.89 16.02 0.37
C ARG A 22 -1.65 15.46 -1.04
N GLU A 23 -1.68 14.14 -1.20
CA GLU A 23 -1.34 13.51 -2.49
C GLU A 23 -2.29 13.88 -3.64
N LYS A 24 -3.53 14.29 -3.34
CA LYS A 24 -4.51 14.73 -4.35
C LYS A 24 -4.04 15.93 -5.17
N ASN A 25 -3.11 16.73 -4.62
CA ASN A 25 -2.56 17.91 -5.27
C ASN A 25 -1.27 17.62 -6.05
N ILE A 26 -0.78 16.38 -6.06
CA ILE A 26 0.42 16.01 -6.82
C ILE A 26 0.08 15.93 -8.31
N ARG A 27 0.83 16.69 -9.12
CA ARG A 27 0.62 16.80 -10.56
C ARG A 27 1.72 16.18 -11.41
N HIS A 28 2.73 15.57 -10.78
CA HIS A 28 3.85 14.94 -11.49
C HIS A 28 4.20 13.59 -10.86
N GLY A 29 4.41 12.57 -11.70
CA GLY A 29 4.85 11.22 -11.29
C GLY A 29 3.81 10.39 -10.53
N HIS A 30 2.64 10.95 -10.20
CA HIS A 30 1.56 10.25 -9.54
C HIS A 30 0.68 9.53 -10.56
N ILE A 31 0.18 8.33 -10.26
CA ILE A 31 -0.61 7.53 -11.23
C ILE A 31 -1.91 8.21 -11.70
N SER A 32 -2.37 9.23 -10.98
CA SER A 32 -3.51 10.06 -11.42
C SER A 32 -3.22 10.92 -12.63
N THR A 33 -1.95 11.18 -12.94
CA THR A 33 -1.54 11.92 -14.14
C THR A 33 -1.55 11.04 -15.39
N LEU A 34 -1.56 9.71 -15.24
CA LEU A 34 -1.72 8.77 -16.35
C LEU A 34 -3.16 8.81 -16.88
N HIS A 35 -4.14 8.72 -15.97
CA HIS A 35 -5.56 8.84 -16.28
C HIS A 35 -6.37 9.18 -15.02
N ILE A 36 -7.36 10.06 -15.15
CA ILE A 36 -8.28 10.41 -14.06
C ILE A 36 -9.24 9.25 -13.83
N TRP A 37 -9.31 8.74 -12.60
CA TRP A 37 -10.28 7.73 -12.20
C TRP A 37 -11.09 8.24 -11.01
N TRP A 38 -12.41 8.30 -11.15
CA TRP A 38 -13.30 8.99 -10.21
C TRP A 38 -13.26 8.43 -8.78
N ALA A 39 -13.01 7.13 -8.64
CA ALA A 39 -13.01 6.43 -7.34
C ALA A 39 -11.59 6.00 -6.90
N ARG A 40 -10.53 6.68 -7.36
CA ARG A 40 -9.15 6.28 -7.02
C ARG A 40 -8.90 6.44 -5.51
N ARG A 41 -8.51 5.34 -4.85
CA ARG A 41 -8.11 5.35 -3.44
C ARG A 41 -6.74 6.02 -3.27
N PRO A 42 -6.49 6.72 -2.15
CA PRO A 42 -5.18 7.31 -1.93
C PRO A 42 -4.08 6.24 -1.85
N LEU A 43 -2.91 6.52 -2.43
CA LEU A 43 -1.75 5.63 -2.37
C LEU A 43 -1.20 5.54 -0.95
N ALA A 44 -1.14 6.67 -0.24
CA ALA A 44 -0.74 6.74 1.17
C ALA A 44 -1.55 5.78 2.04
N ALA A 45 -2.88 5.85 1.97
CA ALA A 45 -3.79 4.96 2.69
C ALA A 45 -3.62 3.50 2.24
N SER A 46 -3.57 3.26 0.92
CA SER A 46 -3.42 1.91 0.37
C SER A 46 -2.16 1.21 0.90
N ARG A 47 -1.01 1.88 0.81
CA ARG A 47 0.28 1.36 1.30
C ARG A 47 0.27 1.11 2.82
N ALA A 48 -0.23 2.08 3.59
CA ALA A 48 -0.27 1.99 5.04
C ALA A 48 -1.17 0.83 5.50
N SER A 49 -2.37 0.72 4.93
CA SER A 49 -3.32 -0.35 5.27
C SER A 49 -2.82 -1.73 4.89
N ILE A 50 -2.18 -1.90 3.72
CA ILE A 50 -1.59 -3.19 3.33
C ILE A 50 -0.50 -3.60 4.31
N TYR A 51 0.45 -2.71 4.62
CA TYR A 51 1.51 -3.04 5.57
C TYR A 51 0.95 -3.36 6.96
N ALA A 52 -0.01 -2.57 7.46
CA ALA A 52 -0.61 -2.79 8.77
C ALA A 52 -1.44 -4.10 8.84
N ALA A 53 -2.08 -4.50 7.75
CA ALA A 53 -2.84 -5.75 7.67
C ALA A 53 -1.95 -7.00 7.54
N LEU A 54 -0.76 -6.86 6.94
CA LEU A 54 0.15 -7.96 6.68
C LEU A 54 1.28 -8.10 7.71
N THR A 55 1.29 -7.26 8.75
CA THR A 55 2.23 -7.33 9.86
C THR A 55 1.51 -7.65 11.17
N PRO A 56 2.16 -8.36 12.11
CA PRO A 56 1.50 -8.81 13.34
C PRO A 56 1.25 -7.65 14.31
N GLU A 57 0.35 -7.90 15.26
CA GLU A 57 0.19 -7.05 16.44
C GLU A 57 1.53 -6.81 17.15
N PRO A 58 1.74 -5.63 17.75
CA PRO A 58 2.95 -5.33 18.48
C PRO A 58 2.98 -6.08 19.81
N LYS A 59 4.17 -6.48 20.28
CA LYS A 59 4.32 -7.21 21.55
C LYS A 59 4.16 -6.31 22.77
N ASN A 60 4.45 -5.03 22.62
CA ASN A 60 4.41 -4.04 23.69
C ASN A 60 4.13 -2.64 23.14
N GLU A 61 3.91 -1.71 24.05
CA GLU A 61 3.59 -0.31 23.72
C GLU A 61 4.71 0.39 22.94
N GLU A 62 5.98 0.08 23.24
CA GLU A 62 7.11 0.66 22.54
C GLU A 62 7.16 0.22 21.06
N GLU A 63 6.93 -1.06 20.78
CA GLU A 63 6.82 -1.60 19.44
C GLU A 63 5.61 -1.02 18.71
N ARG A 64 4.48 -0.82 19.41
CA ARG A 64 3.28 -0.19 18.87
C ARG A 64 3.60 1.22 18.34
N LEU A 65 4.21 2.06 19.18
CA LEU A 65 4.58 3.43 18.80
C LEU A 65 5.61 3.45 17.67
N LYS A 66 6.63 2.58 17.72
CA LYS A 66 7.63 2.47 16.65
C LYS A 66 7.00 2.07 15.31
N ARG A 67 6.07 1.12 15.32
CA ARG A 67 5.37 0.65 14.11
C ARG A 67 4.38 1.70 13.58
N ALA A 68 3.66 2.39 14.45
CA ALA A 68 2.81 3.53 14.06
C ALA A 68 3.64 4.65 13.40
N GLN A 69 4.79 5.01 13.99
CA GLN A 69 5.71 5.99 13.41
C GLN A 69 6.28 5.52 12.06
N PHE A 70 6.60 4.22 11.94
CA PHE A 70 7.05 3.64 10.67
C PHE A 70 5.97 3.74 9.59
N ILE A 71 4.72 3.37 9.90
CA ILE A 71 3.58 3.47 8.97
C ILE A 71 3.33 4.92 8.55
N SER A 72 3.40 5.87 9.48
CA SER A 72 3.31 7.30 9.20
C SER A 72 4.42 7.79 8.25
N ASN A 73 5.64 7.26 8.37
CA ASN A 73 6.71 7.58 7.43
C ASN A 73 6.53 6.87 6.08
N LEU A 74 6.01 5.63 6.10
CA LEU A 74 5.74 4.83 4.92
C LEU A 74 4.64 5.45 4.05
N SER A 75 3.63 6.10 4.64
CA SER A 75 2.52 6.72 3.91
C SER A 75 2.91 7.94 3.08
N LYS A 76 4.04 8.60 3.38
CA LYS A 76 4.49 9.82 2.70
C LYS A 76 4.80 9.56 1.23
N TRP A 77 4.28 10.42 0.34
CA TRP A 77 4.49 10.28 -1.10
C TRP A 77 5.98 10.38 -1.48
N GLU A 78 6.71 11.33 -0.90
CA GLU A 78 8.13 11.57 -1.20
C GLU A 78 9.03 10.39 -0.80
N LYS A 79 8.52 9.49 0.05
CA LYS A 79 9.22 8.29 0.49
C LYS A 79 8.82 7.03 -0.28
N SER A 80 7.85 7.13 -1.20
CA SER A 80 7.34 5.99 -1.98
C SER A 80 8.41 5.28 -2.83
N LEU A 81 9.48 5.98 -3.21
CA LEU A 81 10.61 5.45 -3.99
C LEU A 81 11.87 5.24 -3.14
N ASN A 82 11.79 5.43 -1.82
CA ASN A 82 12.94 5.22 -0.94
C ASN A 82 13.19 3.71 -0.80
N LYS A 83 14.23 3.21 -1.50
CA LYS A 83 14.58 1.78 -1.53
C LYS A 83 14.73 1.19 -0.12
N ASN A 84 15.45 1.84 0.77
CA ASN A 84 15.68 1.32 2.13
C ASN A 84 14.38 1.17 2.93
N LEU A 85 13.46 2.13 2.78
CA LEU A 85 12.17 2.09 3.47
C LEU A 85 11.26 0.97 2.93
N ILE A 86 11.21 0.83 1.61
CA ILE A 86 10.40 -0.19 0.93
C ILE A 86 10.95 -1.59 1.15
N GLU A 87 12.27 -1.79 1.05
CA GLU A 87 12.91 -3.08 1.32
C GLU A 87 12.70 -3.52 2.78
N ARG A 88 12.81 -2.59 3.73
CA ARG A 88 12.46 -2.88 5.12
C ARG A 88 11.01 -3.35 5.27
N ALA A 89 10.06 -2.66 4.62
CA ALA A 89 8.66 -3.05 4.66
C ALA A 89 8.43 -4.44 4.04
N ARG A 90 9.07 -4.73 2.89
CA ARG A 90 9.05 -6.04 2.23
C ARG A 90 9.58 -7.15 3.13
N GLU A 91 10.73 -6.93 3.77
CA GLU A 91 11.32 -7.91 4.68
C GLU A 91 10.42 -8.20 5.89
N GLU A 92 9.86 -7.17 6.51
CA GLU A 92 8.99 -7.32 7.67
C GLU A 92 7.69 -8.07 7.30
N ILE A 93 7.08 -7.75 6.16
CA ILE A 93 5.93 -8.48 5.61
C ILE A 93 6.31 -9.93 5.31
N LEU A 94 7.43 -10.18 4.63
CA LEU A 94 7.87 -11.52 4.26
C LEU A 94 8.13 -12.39 5.50
N LYS A 95 8.80 -11.83 6.51
CA LYS A 95 9.05 -12.49 7.80
C LYS A 95 7.74 -12.81 8.53
N ALA A 96 6.77 -11.88 8.52
CA ALA A 96 5.46 -12.08 9.14
C ALA A 96 4.64 -13.20 8.47
N ASN A 97 4.90 -13.48 7.19
CA ASN A 97 4.13 -14.42 6.37
C ASN A 97 4.94 -15.67 5.99
N ASN A 98 5.72 -16.21 6.94
CA ASN A 98 6.47 -17.46 6.82
C ASN A 98 7.44 -17.51 5.62
N GLY A 99 8.03 -16.38 5.25
CA GLY A 99 8.97 -16.32 4.14
C GLY A 99 8.30 -16.40 2.76
N LYS A 100 6.97 -16.33 2.69
CA LYS A 100 6.21 -16.37 1.44
C LYS A 100 5.57 -15.01 1.17
N PRO A 101 5.72 -14.46 -0.05
CA PRO A 101 4.99 -13.26 -0.44
C PRO A 101 3.49 -13.45 -0.25
N PRO A 102 2.81 -12.59 0.53
CA PRO A 102 1.36 -12.68 0.69
C PRO A 102 0.64 -12.46 -0.62
N ARG A 103 -0.47 -13.18 -0.81
CA ARG A 103 -1.36 -12.97 -1.95
C ARG A 103 -2.36 -11.88 -1.63
N VAL A 104 -2.35 -10.80 -2.41
CA VAL A 104 -3.30 -9.69 -2.30
C VAL A 104 -4.16 -9.67 -3.55
N ILE A 105 -5.47 -9.74 -3.38
CA ILE A 105 -6.44 -9.63 -4.46
C ILE A 105 -7.30 -8.36 -4.28
N ASP A 106 -7.32 -7.53 -5.31
CA ASP A 106 -8.28 -6.43 -5.43
C ASP A 106 -9.24 -6.70 -6.59
N PRO A 107 -10.47 -7.20 -6.32
CA PRO A 107 -11.44 -7.53 -7.36
C PRO A 107 -12.14 -6.29 -7.95
N PHE A 108 -11.91 -5.09 -7.39
CA PHE A 108 -12.53 -3.83 -7.80
C PHE A 108 -11.45 -2.74 -7.93
N ALA A 109 -10.37 -3.06 -8.62
CA ALA A 109 -9.12 -2.31 -8.54
C ALA A 109 -9.20 -0.91 -9.16
N GLY A 110 -10.11 -0.68 -10.10
CA GLY A 110 -10.37 0.61 -10.72
C GLY A 110 -9.09 1.31 -11.19
N GLY A 111 -8.74 2.41 -10.51
CA GLY A 111 -7.58 3.24 -10.83
C GLY A 111 -6.22 2.66 -10.41
N GLY A 112 -6.17 1.48 -9.79
CA GLY A 112 -4.96 0.69 -9.56
C GLY A 112 -4.15 0.98 -8.30
N SER A 113 -4.69 1.74 -7.34
CA SER A 113 -3.93 2.18 -6.15
C SER A 113 -3.49 1.03 -5.24
N ILE A 114 -4.43 0.19 -4.82
CA ILE A 114 -4.16 -0.95 -3.92
C ILE A 114 -3.19 -1.95 -4.56
N PRO A 115 -3.42 -2.44 -5.80
CA PRO A 115 -2.50 -3.40 -6.39
C PRO A 115 -1.12 -2.80 -6.69
N LEU A 116 -1.02 -1.51 -7.03
CA LEU A 116 0.27 -0.86 -7.18
C LEU A 116 1.08 -0.89 -5.87
N GLU A 117 0.44 -0.51 -4.77
CA GLU A 117 1.11 -0.47 -3.46
C GLU A 117 1.40 -1.88 -2.92
N ALA A 118 0.54 -2.86 -3.20
CA ALA A 118 0.79 -4.27 -2.87
C ALA A 118 2.04 -4.80 -3.60
N LEU A 119 2.18 -4.52 -4.91
CA LEU A 119 3.39 -4.86 -5.67
C LEU A 119 4.63 -4.13 -5.13
N ARG A 120 4.50 -2.84 -4.79
CA ARG A 120 5.60 -2.07 -4.16
C ARG A 120 6.05 -2.73 -2.86
N LEU A 121 5.12 -3.24 -2.05
CA LEU A 121 5.39 -3.95 -0.80
C LEU A 121 5.81 -5.42 -0.97
N GLY A 122 6.01 -5.89 -2.21
CA GLY A 122 6.52 -7.23 -2.50
C GLY A 122 5.48 -8.34 -2.39
N CYS A 123 4.19 -8.01 -2.46
CA CYS A 123 3.11 -8.99 -2.43
C CYS A 123 2.89 -9.62 -3.81
N GLU A 124 2.48 -10.89 -3.83
CA GLU A 124 1.92 -11.54 -5.02
C GLU A 124 0.53 -10.94 -5.27
N THR A 125 0.39 -10.11 -6.29
CA THR A 125 -0.77 -9.21 -6.41
C THR A 125 -1.63 -9.55 -7.62
N TYR A 126 -2.93 -9.67 -7.38
CA TYR A 126 -3.95 -9.91 -8.38
C TYR A 126 -4.95 -8.74 -8.40
N ALA A 127 -5.26 -8.22 -9.59
CA ALA A 127 -6.20 -7.13 -9.76
C ALA A 127 -7.22 -7.47 -10.85
N SER A 128 -8.49 -7.15 -10.60
CA SER A 128 -9.56 -7.30 -11.56
C SER A 128 -10.46 -6.07 -11.53
N ASP A 129 -11.13 -5.81 -12.64
CA ASP A 129 -12.21 -4.83 -12.74
C ASP A 129 -13.14 -5.22 -13.89
N LEU A 130 -14.43 -4.93 -13.75
CA LEU A 130 -15.41 -5.17 -14.80
C LEU A 130 -15.29 -4.12 -15.92
N ASN A 131 -14.86 -2.91 -15.59
CA ASN A 131 -14.79 -1.81 -16.55
C ASN A 131 -13.53 -1.97 -17.44
N PRO A 132 -13.69 -2.06 -18.79
CA PRO A 132 -12.55 -2.23 -19.69
C PRO A 132 -11.55 -1.06 -19.64
N VAL A 133 -12.01 0.15 -19.31
CA VAL A 133 -11.12 1.32 -19.11
C VAL A 133 -10.26 1.12 -17.86
N ALA A 134 -10.83 0.61 -16.76
CA ALA A 134 -10.05 0.25 -15.57
C ALA A 134 -9.01 -0.82 -15.89
N VAL A 135 -9.40 -1.88 -16.61
CA VAL A 135 -8.47 -2.94 -17.03
C VAL A 135 -7.28 -2.36 -17.82
N LEU A 136 -7.53 -1.43 -18.76
CA LEU A 136 -6.46 -0.77 -19.49
C LEU A 136 -5.56 0.07 -18.57
N ILE A 137 -6.14 0.84 -17.65
CA ILE A 137 -5.37 1.63 -16.66
C ILE A 137 -4.50 0.71 -15.80
N LEU A 138 -5.04 -0.41 -15.34
CA LEU A 138 -4.31 -1.41 -14.55
C LEU A 138 -3.12 -1.97 -15.34
N LYS A 139 -3.32 -2.34 -16.61
CA LYS A 139 -2.23 -2.82 -17.46
C LYS A 139 -1.13 -1.77 -17.64
N CYS A 140 -1.50 -0.52 -17.92
CA CYS A 140 -0.55 0.58 -18.05
C CYS A 140 0.15 0.96 -16.73
N THR A 141 -0.47 0.69 -15.58
CA THR A 141 0.09 1.01 -14.26
C THR A 141 0.96 -0.12 -13.71
N LEU A 142 0.56 -1.37 -13.93
CA LEU A 142 1.10 -2.54 -13.23
C LEU A 142 1.91 -3.46 -14.15
N GLU A 143 1.51 -3.64 -15.41
CA GLU A 143 2.10 -4.66 -16.30
C GLU A 143 3.11 -4.07 -17.28
N TYR A 144 2.71 -3.04 -18.02
CA TYR A 144 3.52 -2.49 -19.12
C TYR A 144 4.82 -1.82 -18.66
N PRO A 145 4.87 -1.08 -17.53
CA PRO A 145 6.13 -0.48 -17.05
C PRO A 145 7.18 -1.49 -16.58
N GLN A 146 6.81 -2.77 -16.42
CA GLN A 146 7.73 -3.83 -16.02
C GLN A 146 8.41 -4.52 -17.22
N LYS A 147 7.92 -4.28 -18.45
CA LYS A 147 8.48 -4.84 -19.70
C LYS A 147 9.45 -3.84 -20.32
#